data_AF-A0A7I7MS52-F1
#
_entry.id   AF-A0A7I7MS52-F1
#
_cell.length_a   1.000
_cell.length_b   1.000
_cell.length_c   1.000
_cell.angle_alpha   90.00
_cell.angle_beta   90.00
_cell.angle_gamma   90.00
#
_symmetry.space_group_name_H-M   'P 1'
#
loop_
_entity.id
_entity.type
_entity.pdbx_description
1 polymer ?
#
loop_
_entity_poly.entity_id
_entity_poly.type
_entity_poly.pdbx_seq_one_letter_code
_entity_poly.pdbx_strand_id
1 'polypeptide(L)'
;MGQTTGNEIPDTLAALDWQAITCQSAAGCSNQATHIVHRHAVDRCNQPQVDPFGNIVEILCIACLWRVEAEVLCQLGRLRRHTDACCLTCGAPVSELSDIMRDVVEL
;
A
#
# COMPACT_ATOMS: atom_id res chain seq x y z
N MET A 1 47.80 19.06 4.60
CA MET A 1 47.64 17.62 4.29
C MET A 1 47.23 16.97 5.60
N GLY A 2 45.97 16.74 5.94
CA GLY A 2 44.86 16.18 5.18
C GLY A 2 44.27 15.08 6.09
N GLN A 3 43.67 15.47 7.22
CA GLN A 3 42.99 14.55 8.11
C GLN A 3 41.54 14.44 7.63
N THR A 4 41.23 13.36 6.94
CA THR A 4 39.85 12.91 6.72
C THR A 4 39.35 12.32 8.02
N THR A 5 38.60 13.11 8.80
CA THR A 5 37.82 12.62 9.93
C THR A 5 36.71 11.72 9.41
N GLY A 6 36.67 10.50 9.94
CA GLY A 6 35.79 9.44 9.46
C GLY A 6 34.32 9.71 9.77
N ASN A 7 33.45 9.25 8.88
CA ASN A 7 32.06 8.82 9.12
C ASN A 7 31.14 9.73 9.96
N GLU A 8 31.37 11.04 10.04
CA GLU A 8 30.34 11.95 10.55
C GLU A 8 29.27 12.11 9.46
N ILE A 9 28.14 11.44 9.65
CA ILE A 9 26.92 11.74 8.90
C ILE A 9 26.65 13.23 9.14
N PRO A 10 26.67 14.10 8.10
CA PRO A 10 26.39 15.52 8.27
C PRO A 10 25.11 15.73 9.09
N ASP A 11 25.12 16.67 10.03
CA ASP A 11 23.96 16.96 10.89
C ASP A 11 22.66 17.14 10.09
N THR A 12 22.78 17.65 8.85
CA THR A 12 21.68 17.77 7.89
C THR A 12 21.00 16.44 7.55
N LEU A 13 21.74 15.33 7.44
CA LEU A 13 21.20 13.98 7.18
C LEU A 13 20.59 13.34 8.44
N ALA A 14 21.13 13.66 9.61
CA ALA A 14 20.58 13.23 10.90
C ALA A 14 19.29 13.98 11.26
N ALA A 15 19.13 15.22 10.77
CA ALA A 15 17.93 16.03 10.93
C ALA A 15 16.79 15.68 9.95
N LEU A 16 17.04 14.81 8.96
CA LEU A 16 15.97 14.26 8.14
C LEU A 16 15.13 13.31 8.99
N ASP A 17 13.83 13.59 9.08
CA ASP A 17 12.89 12.71 9.75
C ASP A 17 12.63 11.47 8.88
N TRP A 18 13.44 10.45 9.10
CA TRP A 18 13.29 9.14 8.45
C TRP A 18 12.15 8.31 9.05
N GLN A 19 11.51 8.77 10.14
CA GLN A 19 10.57 7.98 10.94
C GLN A 19 9.11 8.38 10.69
N ALA A 20 8.84 9.66 10.43
CA ALA A 20 7.48 10.13 10.15
C ALA A 20 7.10 9.94 8.67
N ILE A 21 6.46 8.80 8.37
CA ILE A 21 5.81 8.61 7.09
C ILE A 21 4.39 9.18 7.17
N THR A 22 4.05 10.11 6.28
CA THR A 22 2.69 10.63 6.16
C THR A 22 1.82 9.70 5.32
N CYS A 23 0.53 9.65 5.62
CA CYS A 23 -0.45 8.87 4.90
C CYS A 23 -0.42 9.21 3.40
N GLN A 24 -0.28 8.20 2.56
CA GLN A 24 -0.18 8.33 1.09
C GLN A 24 -1.54 8.16 0.41
N SER A 25 -2.64 8.33 1.15
CA SER A 25 -3.98 8.28 0.58
C SER A 25 -4.14 9.35 -0.51
N ALA A 26 -4.67 8.95 -1.67
CA ALA A 26 -4.96 9.85 -2.78
C ALA A 26 -5.95 10.98 -2.41
N ALA A 27 -6.64 10.89 -1.26
CA ALA A 27 -7.50 11.94 -0.73
C ALA A 27 -6.73 13.10 -0.06
N GLY A 28 -5.39 13.08 -0.04
CA GLY A 28 -4.57 14.16 0.53
C GLY A 28 -4.51 14.14 2.07
N CYS A 29 -4.56 12.95 2.67
CA CYS A 29 -4.49 12.80 4.12
C CYS A 29 -3.09 13.12 4.65
N SER A 30 -2.98 14.02 5.63
CA SER A 30 -1.69 14.38 6.26
C SER A 30 -1.44 13.70 7.60
N ASN A 31 -2.29 12.74 8.01
CA ASN A 31 -2.09 11.99 9.24
C ASN A 31 -0.82 11.13 9.14
N GLN A 32 -0.22 10.81 10.28
CA GLN A 32 0.87 9.84 10.35
C GLN A 32 0.37 8.46 9.87
N ALA A 33 1.11 7.86 8.95
CA ALA A 33 0.85 6.51 8.50
C ALA A 33 1.28 5.51 9.58
N THR A 34 0.55 4.41 9.66
CA THR A 34 0.76 3.35 10.65
C THR A 34 0.72 1.97 10.02
N HIS A 35 0.33 1.86 8.75
CA HIS A 35 0.14 0.59 8.07
C HIS A 35 0.69 0.63 6.65
N ILE A 36 1.28 -0.47 6.21
CA ILE A 36 1.56 -0.79 4.80
C ILE A 36 0.47 -1.76 4.34
N VAL A 37 -0.15 -1.47 3.20
CA VAL A 37 -1.23 -2.25 2.62
C VAL A 37 -0.82 -2.74 1.24
N HIS A 38 -0.81 -4.06 1.03
CA HIS A 38 -0.63 -4.68 -0.27
C HIS A 38 -2.01 -5.01 -0.84
N ARG A 39 -2.46 -4.18 -1.78
CA ARG A 39 -3.75 -4.37 -2.46
C ARG A 39 -3.56 -4.90 -3.86
N HIS A 40 -4.17 -6.02 -4.20
CA HIS A 40 -4.17 -6.58 -5.54
C HIS A 40 -4.61 -5.54 -6.57
N ALA A 41 -3.76 -5.28 -7.56
CA ALA A 41 -4.09 -4.43 -8.69
C ALA A 41 -4.97 -5.21 -9.68
N VAL A 42 -6.24 -5.45 -9.34
CA VAL A 42 -7.16 -6.25 -10.16
C VAL A 42 -7.16 -5.76 -11.62
N ASP A 43 -7.01 -6.69 -12.56
CA ASP A 43 -6.89 -6.48 -14.01
C ASP A 43 -5.70 -5.63 -14.47
N ARG A 44 -4.81 -5.25 -13.54
CA ARG A 44 -3.60 -4.46 -13.79
C ARG A 44 -2.37 -5.01 -13.06
N CYS A 45 -2.44 -6.24 -12.57
CA CYS A 45 -1.41 -6.83 -11.71
C CYS A 45 -0.13 -7.21 -12.46
N ASN A 46 -0.08 -6.96 -13.77
CA ASN A 46 1.09 -7.08 -14.63
C ASN A 46 1.61 -5.72 -15.15
N GLN A 47 1.04 -4.60 -14.70
CA GLN A 47 1.45 -3.27 -15.13
C GLN A 47 2.70 -2.79 -14.40
N PRO A 48 3.44 -1.82 -14.96
CA PRO A 48 4.46 -1.11 -14.19
C PRO A 48 3.85 -0.49 -12.92
N GLN A 49 4.66 -0.33 -11.86
CA GLN A 49 4.28 0.26 -10.56
C GLN A 49 3.47 -0.66 -9.62
N VAL A 50 3.50 -1.97 -9.83
CA VAL A 50 3.07 -2.97 -8.85
C VAL A 50 4.28 -3.68 -8.24
N ASP A 51 4.11 -4.25 -7.05
CA ASP A 51 5.10 -5.14 -6.45
C ASP A 51 5.24 -6.46 -7.27
N PRO A 52 6.25 -7.29 -7.00
CA PRO A 52 6.44 -8.56 -7.73
C PRO A 52 5.26 -9.55 -7.64
N PHE A 53 4.31 -9.34 -6.73
CA PHE A 53 3.12 -10.16 -6.54
C PHE A 53 1.86 -9.52 -7.19
N GLY A 54 2.02 -8.40 -7.88
CA GLY A 54 0.96 -7.71 -8.59
C GLY A 54 0.07 -6.83 -7.70
N ASN A 55 0.61 -6.34 -6.58
CA ASN A 55 -0.10 -5.45 -5.67
C ASN A 55 0.32 -3.98 -5.85
N ILE A 56 -0.64 -3.08 -5.67
CA ILE A 56 -0.38 -1.69 -5.32
C ILE A 56 -0.03 -1.67 -3.83
N VAL A 57 1.08 -1.03 -3.48
CA VAL A 57 1.49 -0.80 -2.09
C VAL A 57 1.06 0.59 -1.68
N GLU A 58 0.27 0.69 -0.62
CA GLU A 58 -0.15 1.96 -0.03
C GLU A 58 0.34 2.05 1.42
N ILE A 59 0.80 3.23 1.83
CA ILE A 59 1.19 3.50 3.21
C ILE A 59 0.13 4.41 3.84
N LEU A 60 -0.68 3.87 4.73
CA LEU A 60 -1.92 4.51 5.21
C LEU A 60 -1.91 4.70 6.73
N CYS A 61 -2.64 5.71 7.20
CA CYS A 61 -3.08 5.75 8.60
C CYS A 61 -4.26 4.79 8.81
N ILE A 62 -4.53 4.39 10.06
CA ILE A 62 -5.63 3.48 10.42
C ILE A 62 -7.00 3.93 9.87
N ALA A 63 -7.29 5.24 9.87
CA ALA A 63 -8.55 5.76 9.35
C ALA A 63 -8.67 5.61 7.83
N CYS A 64 -7.57 5.82 7.09
CA CYS A 64 -7.54 5.61 5.64
C CYS A 64 -7.56 4.13 5.27
N LEU A 65 -6.94 3.26 6.08
CA LEU A 65 -7.05 1.81 5.95
C LEU A 65 -8.51 1.34 6.02
N TRP A 66 -9.25 1.74 7.06
CA TRP A 66 -10.68 1.38 7.18
C TRP A 66 -11.53 1.90 6.03
N ARG A 67 -11.20 3.07 5.50
CA ARG A 67 -11.89 3.61 4.32
C ARG A 67 -11.66 2.73 3.09
N VAL A 68 -10.40 2.36 2.83
CA VAL A 68 -10.06 1.44 1.72
C VAL A 68 -10.78 0.10 1.90
N GLU A 69 -10.77 -0.45 3.10
CA GLU A 69 -11.46 -1.72 3.42
C GLU A 69 -12.96 -1.63 3.11
N ALA A 70 -13.62 -0.55 3.57
CA ALA A 70 -15.04 -0.32 3.29
C ALA A 70 -15.32 -0.15 1.78
N GLU A 71 -14.45 0.55 1.05
CA GLU A 71 -14.56 0.72 -0.41
C GLU A 71 -14.43 -0.63 -1.14
N VAL A 72 -13.47 -1.47 -0.75
CA VAL A 72 -13.29 -2.82 -1.28
C VAL A 72 -14.50 -3.71 -0.99
N LEU A 73 -15.00 -3.72 0.25
CA LEU A 73 -16.19 -4.48 0.63
C LEU A 73 -17.42 -4.04 -0.18
N CYS A 74 -17.59 -2.74 -0.42
CA CYS A 74 -18.65 -2.23 -1.28
C CYS A 74 -18.53 -2.75 -2.72
N GLN A 75 -17.32 -2.81 -3.27
CA GLN A 75 -17.07 -3.34 -4.61
C GLN A 75 -17.32 -4.84 -4.69
N LEU A 76 -16.81 -5.62 -3.75
CA LEU A 76 -17.07 -7.07 -3.66
C LEU A 76 -18.56 -7.37 -3.50
N GLY A 77 -19.28 -6.56 -2.73
CA GLY A 77 -20.74 -6.65 -2.60
C GLY A 77 -21.48 -6.50 -3.94
N ARG A 78 -20.94 -5.74 -4.88
CA ARG A 78 -21.47 -5.64 -6.26
C ARG A 78 -21.14 -6.89 -7.09
N LEU A 79 -19.99 -7.51 -6.83
CA LEU A 79 -19.53 -8.71 -7.55
C LEU A 79 -20.21 -9.99 -7.08
N ARG A 80 -20.78 -10.04 -5.87
CA ARG A 80 -21.50 -11.23 -5.32
C ARG A 80 -22.60 -11.83 -6.22
N ARG A 81 -23.08 -11.10 -7.23
CA ARG A 81 -24.05 -11.60 -8.21
C ARG A 81 -23.42 -12.37 -9.37
N HIS A 82 -22.10 -12.38 -9.47
CA HIS A 82 -21.31 -13.06 -10.48
C HIS A 82 -20.52 -14.18 -9.79
N THR A 83 -20.80 -15.43 -10.16
CA THR A 83 -20.33 -16.60 -9.43
C THR A 83 -18.83 -16.90 -9.59
N ASP A 84 -18.14 -16.23 -10.51
CA ASP A 84 -16.74 -16.52 -10.88
C ASP A 84 -15.93 -15.23 -11.12
N ALA A 85 -16.09 -14.22 -10.26
CA ALA A 85 -15.29 -13.00 -10.38
C ALA A 85 -13.81 -13.30 -10.13
N CYS A 86 -12.97 -13.08 -11.15
CA CYS A 86 -11.53 -13.28 -11.09
C CYS A 86 -10.81 -12.12 -11.79
N CYS A 87 -9.53 -11.96 -11.45
CA CYS A 87 -8.64 -11.02 -12.13
C CYS A 87 -8.30 -11.55 -13.52
N LEU A 88 -8.59 -10.78 -14.56
CA LEU A 88 -8.38 -11.15 -15.96
C LEU A 88 -6.90 -11.22 -16.35
N THR A 89 -6.01 -10.71 -15.50
CA THR A 89 -4.57 -10.74 -15.72
C THR A 89 -3.90 -12.00 -15.15
N CYS A 90 -4.20 -12.36 -13.90
CA CYS A 90 -3.54 -13.47 -13.21
C CYS A 90 -4.45 -14.67 -12.89
N GLY A 91 -5.76 -14.54 -13.12
CA GLY A 91 -6.75 -15.56 -12.80
C GLY A 91 -7.07 -15.72 -11.31
N ALA A 92 -6.43 -14.94 -10.42
CA ALA A 92 -6.73 -15.01 -8.99
C ALA A 92 -8.19 -14.63 -8.70
N PRO A 93 -8.82 -15.24 -7.68
CA PRO A 93 -10.19 -14.90 -7.28
C PRO A 93 -10.32 -13.43 -6.87
N VAL A 94 -11.53 -12.90 -6.98
CA VAL A 94 -11.93 -11.52 -6.62
C VAL A 94 -13.29 -11.60 -5.94
N SER A 95 -13.36 -12.36 -4.85
CA SER A 95 -14.61 -12.73 -4.17
C SER A 95 -14.66 -12.30 -2.70
N GLU A 96 -13.51 -12.26 -2.05
CA GLU A 96 -13.35 -11.97 -0.63
C GLU A 96 -12.41 -10.79 -0.39
N LEU A 97 -12.45 -10.22 0.81
CA LEU A 97 -11.62 -9.07 1.16
C LEU A 97 -10.12 -9.41 1.03
N SER A 98 -9.71 -10.59 1.47
CA SER A 98 -8.33 -11.09 1.39
C SER A 98 -7.83 -11.33 -0.04
N ASP A 99 -8.74 -11.50 -1.01
CA ASP A 99 -8.35 -11.60 -2.42
C ASP A 99 -7.83 -10.25 -2.95
N ILE A 100 -8.28 -9.16 -2.33
CA ILE A 100 -8.01 -7.78 -2.70
C ILE A 100 -6.96 -7.17 -1.77
N MET A 101 -7.21 -7.15 -0.46
CA MET A 101 -6.27 -6.71 0.57
C MET A 101 -5.46 -7.91 1.04
N ARG A 102 -4.41 -8.23 0.29
CA ARG A 102 -3.65 -9.48 0.45
C ARG A 102 -2.70 -9.47 1.64
N ASP A 103 -2.23 -8.29 2.03
CA ASP A 103 -1.41 -8.11 3.22
C ASP A 103 -1.61 -6.72 3.82
N VAL A 104 -1.57 -6.65 5.15
CA VAL A 104 -1.65 -5.41 5.93
C VAL A 104 -0.70 -5.54 7.12
N VAL A 105 0.31 -4.69 7.15
CA VAL A 105 1.40 -4.75 8.14
C VAL A 105 1.49 -3.43 8.88
N GLU A 106 1.64 -3.46 10.20
CA GLU A 106 1.91 -2.26 11.01
C GLU A 106 3.35 -1.76 10.77
N LEU A 107 3.53 -0.44 10.70
CA LEU A 107 4.83 0.23 10.49
C LEU A 107 5.72 0.19 11.73
#